data_AF-A0A2N2ZLH8-F1
#
_entry.id   AF-A0A2N2ZLH8-F1
#
_cell.length_a   1.000
_cell.length_b   1.000
_cell.length_c   1.000
_cell.angle_alpha   90.00
_cell.angle_beta   90.00
_cell.angle_gamma   90.00
#
_symmetry.space_group_name_H-M   'P 1'
#
loop_
_entity.id
_entity.type
_entity.pdbx_description
1 polymer ?
#
loop_
_entity_poly.entity_id
_entity_poly.type
_entity_poly.pdbx_seq_one_letter_code
_entity_poly.pdbx_strand_id
1 'polypeptide(L)'
;MEMDNLKNFIEENRGGFENEQLLSGHKERFMKRLSATKSDPKIVFMPYWAKLAIASAIVIMLAIPVFVNNRITKLESGEYYAQMLSEQSDRIEEMATGLEPGEKLNVESTLRQLEEEIVPITDQLPESISSRERREIIKGYYTNKLEGADRLEKYVASLITK
;
A
#
# COMPACT_ATOMS: atom_id res chain seq x y z
N MET A 1 32.69 -46.82 22.89
CA MET A 1 32.34 -47.65 24.07
C MET A 1 30.84 -47.84 24.25
N GLU A 2 29.95 -46.90 23.89
CA GLU A 2 28.49 -47.15 23.94
C GLU A 2 27.97 -48.06 22.80
N MET A 3 28.52 -47.93 21.58
CA MET A 3 28.10 -48.70 20.41
C MET A 3 28.44 -50.21 20.51
N ASP A 4 29.56 -50.54 21.16
CA ASP A 4 30.03 -51.92 21.31
C ASP A 4 29.13 -52.71 22.26
N ASN A 5 28.61 -52.07 23.32
CA ASN A 5 27.65 -52.67 24.25
C ASN A 5 26.30 -52.96 23.59
N LEU A 6 25.79 -52.04 22.77
CA LEU A 6 24.53 -52.26 22.06
C LEU A 6 24.67 -53.37 21.01
N LYS A 7 25.80 -53.40 20.28
CA LYS A 7 26.05 -54.44 19.28
C LYS A 7 26.15 -55.83 19.93
N ASN A 8 26.89 -55.95 21.03
CA ASN A 8 27.01 -57.20 21.78
C ASN A 8 25.65 -57.65 22.35
N PHE A 9 24.86 -56.71 22.88
CA PHE A 9 23.52 -57.00 23.38
C PHE A 9 22.57 -57.52 22.28
N ILE A 10 22.62 -56.92 21.08
CA ILE A 10 21.81 -57.37 19.94
C ILE A 10 22.27 -58.74 19.44
N GLU A 11 23.58 -59.00 19.40
CA GLU A 11 24.13 -60.31 18.99
C GLU A 11 23.77 -61.42 19.98
N GLU A 12 23.89 -61.17 21.28
CA GLU A 12 23.54 -62.13 22.34
C GLU A 12 22.04 -62.45 22.39
N ASN A 13 21.19 -61.47 22.06
CA ASN A 13 19.73 -61.62 22.11
C ASN A 13 19.11 -61.82 20.73
N ARG A 14 19.91 -62.07 19.69
CA ARG A 14 19.47 -62.16 18.28
C ARG A 14 18.33 -63.17 18.08
N GLY A 15 18.40 -64.30 18.77
CA GLY A 15 17.34 -65.31 18.76
C GLY A 15 15.98 -64.78 19.24
N GLY A 16 15.95 -63.82 20.17
CA GLY A 16 14.71 -63.18 20.62
C GLY A 16 14.08 -62.24 19.59
N PHE A 17 14.85 -61.73 18.63
CA PHE A 17 14.38 -60.77 17.63
C PHE A 17 13.96 -61.43 16.31
N GLU A 18 14.59 -62.54 15.92
CA GLU A 18 14.40 -63.16 14.59
C GLU A 18 13.48 -64.40 14.59
N ASN A 19 12.95 -64.81 15.75
CA ASN A 19 12.21 -66.08 15.91
C ASN A 19 10.70 -66.01 15.60
N GLU A 20 10.12 -64.84 15.33
CA GLU A 20 8.73 -64.78 14.88
C GLU A 20 8.67 -65.02 13.36
N GLN A 21 8.04 -66.11 12.95
CA GLN A 21 7.65 -66.28 11.54
C GLN A 21 6.79 -65.09 11.14
N LEU A 22 7.31 -64.25 10.25
CA LEU A 22 6.59 -63.13 9.70
C LEU A 22 5.23 -63.62 9.18
N LEU A 23 4.15 -63.01 9.67
CA LEU A 23 2.79 -63.29 9.19
C LEU A 23 2.77 -63.31 7.67
N SER A 24 2.16 -64.35 7.09
CA SER A 24 2.13 -64.52 5.64
C SER A 24 1.65 -63.24 4.93
N GLY A 25 2.36 -62.90 3.87
CA GLY A 25 2.19 -61.68 3.08
C GLY A 25 2.65 -60.37 3.71
N HIS A 26 3.49 -60.40 4.74
CA HIS A 26 4.20 -59.21 5.24
C HIS A 26 5.04 -58.55 4.13
N LYS A 27 5.75 -59.34 3.32
CA LYS A 27 6.54 -58.86 2.18
C LYS A 27 5.68 -58.18 1.13
N GLU A 28 4.55 -58.78 0.74
CA GLU A 28 3.63 -58.15 -0.21
C GLU A 28 3.05 -56.85 0.34
N ARG A 29 2.66 -56.81 1.63
CA ARG A 29 2.17 -55.58 2.28
C ARG A 29 3.23 -54.48 2.32
N PHE A 30 4.48 -54.83 2.61
CA PHE A 30 5.60 -53.89 2.59
C PHE A 30 5.87 -53.36 1.19
N MET A 31 5.95 -54.24 0.18
CA MET A 31 6.16 -53.84 -1.22
C MET A 31 5.01 -52.99 -1.75
N LYS A 32 3.77 -53.26 -1.35
CA LYS A 32 2.59 -52.45 -1.69
C LYS A 32 2.66 -51.04 -1.09
N ARG A 33 3.18 -50.91 0.13
CA ARG A 33 3.43 -49.57 0.74
C ARG A 33 4.57 -48.85 0.03
N LEU A 34 5.65 -49.56 -0.29
CA LEU A 34 6.79 -48.99 -1.00
C LEU A 34 6.42 -48.47 -2.40
N SER A 35 5.53 -49.18 -3.11
CA SER A 35 5.00 -48.72 -4.41
C SER A 35 3.97 -47.59 -4.26
N ALA A 36 3.15 -47.59 -3.21
CA ALA A 36 2.21 -46.51 -2.93
C ALA A 36 2.90 -45.18 -2.56
N THR A 37 4.08 -45.23 -1.92
CA THR A 37 4.86 -44.03 -1.57
C THR A 37 5.59 -43.44 -2.78
N LYS A 38 5.80 -44.21 -3.85
CA LYS A 38 6.22 -43.68 -5.16
C LYS A 38 5.01 -43.08 -5.88
N SER A 39 4.36 -42.09 -5.27
CA SER A 39 3.46 -41.24 -6.04
C SER A 39 4.34 -40.41 -6.97
N ASP A 40 4.28 -40.68 -8.27
CA ASP A 40 4.85 -39.78 -9.28
C ASP A 40 4.39 -38.35 -8.98
N PRO A 41 5.26 -37.33 -9.11
CA PRO A 41 4.84 -35.96 -8.92
C PRO A 41 3.68 -35.70 -9.87
N LYS A 42 2.47 -35.55 -9.31
CA LYS A 42 1.30 -35.22 -10.11
C LYS A 42 1.55 -33.85 -10.70
N ILE A 43 1.93 -33.80 -11.97
CA ILE A 43 2.04 -32.56 -12.73
C ILE A 43 0.62 -32.04 -12.87
N VAL A 44 0.26 -31.10 -12.00
CA VAL A 44 -1.04 -30.43 -12.08
C VAL A 44 -0.96 -29.47 -13.27
N PHE A 45 -1.56 -29.87 -14.39
CA PHE A 45 -1.74 -28.99 -15.53
C PHE A 45 -2.76 -27.91 -15.16
N MET A 46 -2.24 -26.76 -14.74
CA MET A 46 -3.07 -25.61 -14.40
C MET A 46 -3.57 -24.94 -15.68
N PRO A 47 -4.90 -24.69 -15.81
CA PRO A 47 -5.46 -24.02 -16.98
C PRO A 47 -4.91 -22.60 -17.12
N TYR A 48 -4.84 -22.09 -18.36
CA TYR A 48 -4.27 -20.76 -18.65
C TYR A 48 -4.91 -19.63 -17.83
N TRP A 49 -6.20 -19.71 -17.54
CA TRP A 49 -6.94 -18.74 -16.73
C TRP A 49 -6.43 -18.69 -15.28
N ALA A 50 -6.06 -19.84 -14.71
CA ALA A 50 -5.50 -19.89 -13.37
C ALA A 50 -4.06 -19.36 -13.33
N LYS A 51 -3.27 -19.58 -14.40
CA LYS A 51 -1.95 -18.93 -14.55
C LYS A 51 -2.08 -17.41 -14.67
N LEU A 52 -3.07 -16.94 -15.42
CA LEU A 52 -3.36 -15.50 -15.57
C LEU A 52 -3.80 -14.87 -14.25
N ALA A 53 -4.64 -15.56 -13.46
CA ALA A 53 -5.08 -15.09 -12.15
C ALA A 53 -3.92 -14.98 -11.15
N ILE A 54 -2.97 -15.92 -11.18
CA ILE A 54 -1.76 -15.85 -10.34
C ILE A 54 -0.87 -14.68 -10.79
N ALA A 55 -0.66 -14.52 -12.09
CA ALA A 55 0.14 -13.43 -12.63
C ALA A 55 -0.48 -12.06 -12.29
N SER A 56 -1.80 -11.89 -12.42
CA SER A 56 -2.47 -10.64 -12.05
C SER A 56 -2.42 -10.39 -10.55
N ALA A 57 -2.58 -11.41 -9.71
CA ALA A 57 -2.44 -11.27 -8.25
C ALA A 57 -1.05 -10.79 -7.85
N ILE A 58 0.03 -11.30 -8.48
CA ILE A 58 1.40 -10.85 -8.22
C ILE A 58 1.57 -9.38 -8.63
N VAL A 59 1.10 -8.99 -9.82
CA VAL A 59 1.17 -7.60 -10.29
C VAL A 59 0.42 -6.66 -9.35
N ILE A 60 -0.80 -7.03 -8.94
CA ILE A 60 -1.62 -6.25 -8.01
C ILE A 60 -0.91 -6.12 -6.65
N MET A 61 -0.33 -7.20 -6.13
CA MET A 61 0.40 -7.20 -4.86
C MET A 61 1.62 -6.29 -4.88
N LEU A 62 2.30 -6.16 -6.02
CA LEU A 62 3.44 -5.25 -6.19
C LEU A 62 3.01 -3.81 -6.45
N ALA A 63 1.90 -3.60 -7.18
CA ALA A 63 1.45 -2.27 -7.58
C ALA A 63 0.73 -1.50 -6.45
N ILE A 64 -0.07 -2.19 -5.62
CA ILE A 64 -0.84 -1.54 -4.54
C ILE A 64 0.06 -0.77 -3.55
N PRO A 65 1.15 -1.35 -3.00
CA PRO A 65 2.00 -0.63 -2.06
C PRO A 65 2.60 0.64 -2.65
N VAL A 66 3.08 0.58 -3.90
CA VAL A 66 3.65 1.74 -4.61
C VAL A 66 2.60 2.84 -4.79
N PHE A 67 1.39 2.46 -5.22
CA PHE A 67 0.31 3.40 -5.44
C PHE A 67 -0.18 4.07 -4.15
N VAL A 68 -0.34 3.29 -3.08
CA VAL A 68 -0.75 3.81 -1.76
C VAL A 68 0.35 4.71 -1.19
N ASN A 69 1.62 4.31 -1.29
CA ASN A 69 2.73 5.12 -0.80
C ASN A 69 2.80 6.47 -1.52
N ASN A 70 2.69 6.49 -2.86
CA ASN A 70 2.67 7.74 -3.62
C ASN A 70 1.52 8.67 -3.21
N ARG A 71 0.32 8.13 -2.92
CA ARG A 71 -0.79 8.97 -2.41
C ARG A 71 -0.51 9.52 -1.02
N ILE A 72 0.06 8.71 -0.13
CA ILE A 72 0.40 9.16 1.23
C ILE A 72 1.49 10.23 1.17
N THR A 73 2.52 10.05 0.34
CA THR A 73 3.57 11.05 0.13
C THR A 73 3.00 12.37 -0.40
N LYS A 74 2.08 12.33 -1.37
CA LYS A 74 1.40 13.55 -1.87
C LYS A 74 0.54 14.26 -0.82
N LEU A 75 -0.05 13.51 0.10
CA LEU A 75 -0.80 14.08 1.23
C LEU A 75 0.13 14.67 2.28
N GLU A 76 1.31 14.07 2.49
CA GLU A 76 2.35 14.57 3.39
C GLU A 76 3.12 15.76 2.83
N SER A 77 3.22 15.90 1.50
CA SER A 77 3.85 17.04 0.86
C SER A 77 2.92 18.24 0.69
N GLY A 78 1.62 18.09 0.97
CA GLY A 78 0.64 19.17 0.77
C GLY A 78 0.35 19.54 -0.68
N GLU A 79 1.08 18.96 -1.65
CA GLU A 79 0.93 19.22 -3.09
C GLU A 79 -0.51 19.07 -3.58
N TYR A 80 -1.23 18.06 -3.08
CA TYR A 80 -2.63 17.84 -3.44
C TYR A 80 -3.51 19.05 -3.09
N TYR A 81 -3.32 19.63 -1.91
CA TYR A 81 -4.10 20.76 -1.46
C TYR A 81 -3.65 22.07 -2.12
N ALA A 82 -2.34 22.23 -2.33
CA ALA A 82 -1.80 23.36 -3.07
C ALA A 82 -2.35 23.41 -4.50
N GLN A 83 -2.42 22.26 -5.18
CA GLN A 83 -3.02 22.15 -6.51
C GLN A 83 -4.51 22.53 -6.47
N MET A 84 -5.27 22.02 -5.49
CA MET A 84 -6.69 22.35 -5.35
C MET A 84 -6.92 23.85 -5.10
N LEU A 85 -6.04 24.51 -4.36
CA LEU A 85 -6.08 25.96 -4.13
C LEU A 85 -5.78 26.72 -5.41
N SER A 86 -4.73 26.34 -6.14
CA SER A 86 -4.37 26.94 -7.44
C SER A 86 -5.50 26.80 -8.47
N GLU A 87 -6.11 25.61 -8.58
CA GLU A 87 -7.27 25.41 -9.46
C GLU A 87 -8.49 26.25 -9.05
N GLN A 88 -8.65 26.59 -7.77
CA GLN A 88 -9.68 27.52 -7.31
C GLN A 88 -9.34 28.97 -7.66
N SER A 89 -8.11 29.38 -7.42
CA SER A 89 -7.65 30.74 -7.74
C SER A 89 -7.74 31.05 -9.21
N ASP A 90 -7.34 30.12 -10.09
CA ASP A 90 -7.45 30.28 -11.55
C ASP A 90 -8.90 30.56 -11.97
N ARG A 91 -9.87 29.84 -11.37
CA ARG A 91 -11.30 30.08 -11.64
C ARG A 91 -11.75 31.44 -11.15
N ILE A 92 -11.32 31.86 -9.95
CA ILE A 92 -11.66 33.16 -9.38
C ILE A 92 -11.09 34.29 -10.24
N GLU A 93 -9.85 34.14 -10.71
CA GLU A 93 -9.19 35.09 -11.61
C GLU A 93 -9.94 35.19 -12.95
N GLU A 94 -10.35 34.06 -13.53
CA GLU A 94 -11.18 34.02 -14.73
C GLU A 94 -12.49 34.78 -14.53
N MET A 95 -13.21 34.55 -13.43
CA MET A 95 -14.42 35.30 -13.08
C MET A 95 -14.15 36.80 -12.90
N ALA A 96 -13.01 37.16 -12.29
CA ALA A 96 -12.64 38.55 -12.03
C ALA A 96 -12.29 39.34 -13.31
N THR A 97 -12.07 38.68 -14.45
CA THR A 97 -11.79 39.37 -15.72
C THR A 97 -12.92 40.30 -16.19
N GLY A 98 -14.17 40.00 -15.78
CA GLY A 98 -15.35 40.81 -16.09
C GLY A 98 -15.63 41.95 -15.12
N LEU A 99 -14.82 42.13 -14.08
CA LEU A 99 -15.00 43.16 -13.06
C LEU A 99 -14.35 44.50 -13.43
N GLU A 100 -14.79 45.56 -12.76
CA GLU A 100 -14.14 46.87 -12.84
C GLU A 100 -12.68 46.78 -12.37
N PRO A 101 -11.75 47.58 -12.93
CA PRO A 101 -10.31 47.45 -12.65
C PRO A 101 -9.95 47.50 -11.15
N GLY A 102 -10.65 48.32 -10.37
CA GLY A 102 -10.42 48.40 -8.93
C GLY A 102 -10.87 47.15 -8.16
N GLU A 103 -11.99 46.55 -8.56
CA GLU A 103 -12.48 45.31 -7.96
C GLU A 103 -11.60 44.13 -8.34
N LYS A 104 -11.19 44.05 -9.62
CA LYS A 104 -10.25 43.06 -10.11
C LYS A 104 -8.92 43.09 -9.33
N LEU A 105 -8.34 44.27 -9.12
CA LEU A 105 -7.09 44.41 -8.34
C LEU A 105 -7.24 43.93 -6.89
N ASN A 106 -8.40 44.17 -6.26
CA ASN A 106 -8.67 43.70 -4.90
C ASN A 106 -8.76 42.17 -4.85
N VAL A 107 -9.38 41.56 -5.85
CA VAL A 107 -9.49 40.09 -5.96
C VAL A 107 -8.11 39.47 -6.18
N GLU A 108 -7.32 39.97 -7.14
CA GLU A 108 -5.97 39.51 -7.42
C GLU A 108 -5.05 39.64 -6.20
N SER A 109 -5.13 40.76 -5.47
CA SER A 109 -4.36 40.96 -4.24
C SER A 109 -4.75 39.96 -3.14
N THR A 110 -6.03 39.63 -3.04
CA THR A 110 -6.52 38.67 -2.04
C THR A 110 -6.10 37.25 -2.41
N LEU A 111 -6.19 36.87 -3.69
CA LEU A 111 -5.69 35.59 -4.18
C LEU A 111 -4.19 35.44 -3.90
N ARG A 112 -3.41 36.48 -4.21
CA ARG A 112 -1.98 36.49 -3.91
C ARG A 112 -1.69 36.24 -2.44
N GLN A 113 -2.44 36.86 -1.53
CA GLN A 113 -2.29 36.63 -0.08
C GLN A 113 -2.68 35.21 0.36
N LEU A 114 -3.63 34.58 -0.34
CA LEU A 114 -4.03 33.21 -0.05
C LEU A 114 -3.01 32.20 -0.58
N GLU A 115 -2.39 32.44 -1.72
CA GLU A 115 -1.48 31.49 -2.36
C GLU A 115 -0.02 31.67 -1.98
N GLU A 116 0.47 32.90 -1.96
CA GLU A 116 1.89 33.16 -1.78
C GLU A 116 2.32 32.88 -0.35
N GLU A 117 3.36 32.06 -0.24
CA GLU A 117 4.03 31.74 1.01
C GLU A 117 5.51 32.02 0.83
N ILE A 118 6.10 32.72 1.81
CA ILE A 118 7.55 32.95 1.82
C ILE A 118 8.28 31.64 2.08
N VAL A 119 7.71 30.78 2.93
CA VAL A 119 8.21 29.44 3.24
C VAL A 119 7.03 28.48 3.25
N PRO A 120 7.02 27.42 2.43
CA PRO A 120 5.94 26.44 2.43
C PRO A 120 5.68 25.84 3.82
N ILE A 121 4.41 25.64 4.19
CA ILE A 121 4.06 25.04 5.49
C ILE A 121 4.78 23.71 5.75
N THR A 122 5.04 22.92 4.70
CA THR A 122 5.72 21.61 4.79
C THR A 122 7.13 21.71 5.36
N ASP A 123 7.81 22.81 5.04
CA ASP A 123 9.21 23.07 5.40
C ASP A 123 9.31 23.71 6.79
N GLN A 124 8.22 24.26 7.29
CA GLN A 124 8.12 24.80 8.65
C GLN A 124 7.91 23.71 9.70
N LEU A 125 7.50 22.50 9.29
CA LEU A 125 7.17 21.41 10.21
C LEU A 125 8.42 20.62 10.65
N PRO A 126 8.66 20.46 11.97
CA PRO A 126 9.84 19.75 12.46
C PRO A 126 9.81 18.27 12.07
N GLU A 127 10.98 17.67 11.88
CA GLU A 127 11.10 16.24 11.55
C GLU A 127 10.65 15.30 12.68
N SER A 128 10.56 15.81 13.91
CA SER A 128 10.23 15.03 15.10
C SER A 128 8.74 14.66 15.24
N ILE A 129 7.84 15.24 14.44
CA ILE A 129 6.39 14.93 14.52
C ILE A 129 6.06 13.67 13.73
N SER A 130 5.00 12.99 14.15
CA SER A 130 4.54 11.81 13.41
C SER A 130 4.01 12.19 12.02
N SER A 131 4.14 11.28 11.06
CA SER A 131 3.55 11.43 9.71
C SER A 131 2.05 11.73 9.75
N ARG A 132 1.33 11.21 10.75
CA ARG A 132 -0.09 11.49 10.94
C ARG A 132 -0.34 12.94 11.34
N GLU A 133 0.35 13.44 12.36
CA GLU A 133 0.21 14.83 12.79
C GLU A 133 0.62 15.79 11.67
N ARG A 134 1.70 15.48 10.94
CA ARG A 134 2.12 16.24 9.75
C ARG A 134 0.97 16.40 8.76
N ARG A 135 0.30 15.31 8.40
CA ARG A 135 -0.86 15.35 7.49
C ARG A 135 -2.03 16.13 8.05
N GLU A 136 -2.33 15.99 9.34
CA GLU A 136 -3.44 16.71 9.99
C GLU A 136 -3.18 18.22 10.00
N ILE A 137 -1.95 18.65 10.28
CA ILE A 137 -1.55 20.07 10.25
C ILE A 137 -1.63 20.63 8.83
N ILE A 138 -1.03 19.96 7.86
CA ILE A 138 -1.04 20.38 6.44
C ILE A 138 -2.48 20.47 5.94
N LYS A 139 -3.31 19.46 6.21
CA LYS A 139 -4.72 19.46 5.84
C LYS A 139 -5.45 20.65 6.46
N GLY A 140 -5.30 20.90 7.76
CA GLY A 140 -5.96 22.00 8.45
C GLY A 140 -5.56 23.35 7.88
N TYR A 141 -4.27 23.54 7.64
CA TYR A 141 -3.71 24.75 7.03
C TYR A 141 -4.33 25.06 5.67
N TYR A 142 -4.31 24.10 4.73
CA TYR A 142 -4.89 24.33 3.41
C TYR A 142 -6.43 24.38 3.43
N THR A 143 -7.09 23.67 4.34
CA THR A 143 -8.55 23.78 4.48
C THR A 143 -8.96 25.21 4.77
N ASN A 144 -8.25 25.91 5.66
CA ASN A 144 -8.51 27.33 5.94
C ASN A 144 -8.30 28.22 4.70
N LYS A 145 -7.27 27.95 3.88
CA LYS A 145 -7.02 28.69 2.64
C LYS A 145 -8.11 28.46 1.60
N LEU A 146 -8.52 27.21 1.41
CA LEU A 146 -9.60 26.81 0.50
C LEU A 146 -10.95 27.40 0.93
N GLU A 147 -11.23 27.47 2.23
CA GLU A 147 -12.41 28.18 2.74
C GLU A 147 -12.34 29.69 2.46
N GLY A 148 -11.15 30.29 2.58
CA GLY A 148 -10.91 31.68 2.19
C GLY A 148 -11.18 31.92 0.70
N ALA A 149 -10.68 31.03 -0.15
CA ALA A 149 -10.91 31.06 -1.60
C ALA A 149 -12.40 30.88 -1.95
N ASP A 150 -13.11 29.93 -1.32
CA ASP A 150 -14.56 29.73 -1.51
C ASP A 150 -15.38 30.98 -1.14
N ARG A 151 -15.00 31.68 -0.07
CA ARG A 151 -15.63 32.95 0.30
C ARG A 151 -15.36 34.05 -0.73
N LEU A 152 -14.14 34.13 -1.25
CA LEU A 152 -13.77 35.07 -2.29
C LEU A 152 -14.49 34.78 -3.60
N GLU A 153 -14.60 33.51 -4.00
CA GLU A 153 -15.36 33.04 -5.17
C GLU A 153 -16.83 33.50 -5.09
N LYS A 154 -17.48 33.28 -3.94
CA LYS A 154 -18.86 33.74 -3.71
C LYS A 154 -18.98 35.26 -3.76
N TYR A 155 -18.00 35.98 -3.23
CA TYR A 155 -17.95 37.43 -3.29
C TYR A 155 -17.84 37.93 -4.74
N VAL A 156 -16.91 37.38 -5.52
CA VAL A 156 -16.75 37.72 -6.95
C VAL A 156 -18.03 37.43 -7.73
N ALA A 157 -18.66 36.27 -7.51
CA ALA A 157 -19.93 35.95 -8.14
C ALA A 157 -21.05 36.98 -7.81
N SER A 158 -21.04 37.53 -6.59
CA SER A 158 -22.00 38.57 -6.18
C SER A 158 -21.75 39.92 -6.85
N LEU A 159 -20.51 40.21 -7.25
CA LEU A 159 -20.17 41.44 -7.99
C LEU A 159 -20.59 41.35 -9.46
N ILE A 160 -20.43 40.18 -10.07
CA ILE A 160 -20.82 39.94 -11.48
C ILE A 160 -22.34 40.01 -11.67
N THR A 161 -23.11 39.60 -10.65
CA THR A 161 -24.59 39.56 -10.71
C THR A 161 -25.26 40.89 -10.40
N LYS A 162 -24.48 41.94 -10.13
CA LYS A 162 -24.96 43.29 -9.79
C LYS A 162 -25.22 44.13 -11.03
#